data_AF-A0A927UQ83-F1
#
_entry.id   AF-A0A927UQ83-F1
#
_cell.length_a   1.000
_cell.length_b   1.000
_cell.length_c   1.000
_cell.angle_alpha   90.00
_cell.angle_beta   90.00
_cell.angle_gamma   90.00
#
_symmetry.space_group_name_H-M   'P 1'
#
loop_
_entity.id
_entity.type
_entity.pdbx_description
1 polymer ?
#
loop_
_entity_poly.entity_id
_entity_poly.type
_entity_poly.pdbx_seq_one_letter_code
_entity_poly.pdbx_strand_id
1 'polypeptide(L)' 'NIKTLKSLTIGKNVTTIGNKAFFKCKGLKKVVIKAKKLKKVGAGAFKKANKKMTVKAPKKLQKKYKKLIKK' A
#
# COMPACT_ATOMS: atom_id res chain seq x y z
N ASN A 1 9.39 8.78 8.45
CA ASN A 1 9.10 7.73 9.47
C ASN A 1 7.74 8.02 10.06
N ILE A 2 6.66 7.50 9.45
CA ILE A 2 5.29 7.89 9.88
C ILE A 2 4.79 6.89 10.92
N LYS A 3 4.90 7.29 12.19
CA LYS A 3 4.43 6.51 13.35
C LYS A 3 2.93 6.69 13.63
N THR A 4 2.33 7.76 13.11
CA THR A 4 0.94 8.16 13.39
C THR A 4 -0.07 7.69 12.35
N LEU A 5 0.37 7.28 11.15
CA LEU A 5 -0.53 6.89 10.07
C LEU A 5 -1.20 5.55 10.39
N LYS A 6 -2.46 5.56 10.85
CA LYS A 6 -3.22 4.34 11.15
C LYS A 6 -3.89 3.75 9.91
N SER A 7 -4.39 4.63 9.03
CA SER A 7 -5.09 4.29 7.79
C SER A 7 -4.49 5.01 6.59
N LEU A 8 -4.40 4.33 5.46
CA LEU A 8 -4.01 4.88 4.18
C LEU A 8 -5.11 4.59 3.16
N THR A 9 -5.58 5.60 2.45
CA THR A 9 -6.49 5.40 1.32
C THR A 9 -5.82 5.85 0.03
N ILE A 10 -5.63 4.90 -0.89
CA ILE A 10 -5.10 5.18 -2.22
C ILE A 10 -6.28 5.52 -3.13
N GLY A 11 -6.28 6.75 -3.65
CA GLY A 11 -7.35 7.28 -4.50
C GLY A 11 -7.57 6.48 -5.79
N LYS A 12 -8.75 6.67 -6.39
CA LYS A 12 -9.19 5.95 -7.61
C LYS A 12 -8.26 6.19 -8.80
N ASN A 13 -7.67 7.39 -8.86
CA ASN A 13 -6.84 7.89 -9.96
C ASN A 13 -5.34 7.64 -9.77
N VAL A 14 -4.92 6.98 -8.68
CA VAL A 14 -3.51 6.69 -8.46
C VAL A 14 -3.06 5.59 -9.43
N THR A 15 -2.08 5.92 -10.27
CA THR A 15 -1.51 5.03 -11.28
C THR A 15 -0.17 4.44 -10.86
N THR A 16 0.58 5.16 -10.03
CA THR A 16 1.92 4.75 -9.61
C THR A 16 2.14 5.08 -8.13
N ILE A 17 2.73 4.15 -7.39
CA ILE A 17 3.30 4.39 -6.05
C ILE A 17 4.82 4.37 -6.18
N GLY A 18 5.48 5.42 -5.70
CA GLY A 18 6.93 5.55 -5.75
C GLY A 18 7.68 4.50 -4.91
N ASN A 19 8.99 4.37 -5.17
CA ASN A 19 9.89 3.56 -4.35
C ASN A 19 9.87 4.07 -2.91
N LYS A 20 9.83 3.16 -1.93
CA LYS A 20 9.86 3.50 -0.48
C LYS A 20 8.77 4.49 -0.02
N ALA A 21 7.67 4.68 -0.77
CA ALA A 21 6.62 5.67 -0.46
C ALA A 21 6.06 5.57 0.98
N PHE A 22 5.96 4.36 1.53
CA PHE A 22 5.52 4.06 2.90
C PHE A 22 6.57 3.28 3.69
N PHE A 23 7.85 3.53 3.38
CA PHE A 23 8.97 2.87 4.04
C PHE A 23 9.01 3.20 5.53
N LYS A 24 9.14 2.16 6.37
CA LYS A 24 9.21 2.28 7.84
C LYS A 24 7.92 2.81 8.50
N CYS A 25 6.77 2.74 7.82
CA CYS A 25 5.46 3.10 8.38
C CYS A 25 4.93 2.03 9.37
N LYS A 26 5.43 2.05 10.61
CA LYS A 26 5.04 1.10 11.67
C LYS A 26 3.62 1.31 12.20
N GLY A 27 3.08 2.52 12.10
CA GLY A 27 1.73 2.85 12.55
C GLY A 27 0.62 2.30 11.65
N LEU A 28 0.96 1.91 10.41
CA LEU A 28 -0.01 1.61 9.35
C LEU A 28 -0.73 0.29 9.62
N LYS A 29 -1.98 0.35 10.07
CA LYS A 29 -2.81 -0.83 10.33
C LYS A 29 -3.71 -1.19 9.16
N LYS A 30 -4.14 -0.21 8.37
CA LYS A 30 -5.15 -0.39 7.32
C LYS A 30 -4.75 0.33 6.04
N VAL A 31 -4.76 -0.38 4.91
CA VAL A 31 -4.52 0.17 3.58
C VAL A 31 -5.75 -0.12 2.72
N VAL A 32 -6.40 0.94 2.25
CA VAL A 32 -7.58 0.87 1.38
C VAL A 32 -7.17 1.35 -0.01
N ILE A 33 -7.14 0.43 -0.96
CA ILE A 33 -6.77 0.72 -2.35
C ILE A 33 -8.05 0.87 -3.15
N LYS A 34 -8.43 2.11 -3.48
CA LYS A 34 -9.51 2.40 -4.42
C LYS A 34 -9.00 2.52 -5.86
N ALA A 35 -7.68 2.51 -6.05
CA ALA A 35 -7.05 2.57 -7.36
C ALA A 35 -7.42 1.37 -8.23
N LYS A 36 -8.08 1.64 -9.36
CA LYS A 36 -8.36 0.63 -10.40
C LYS A 36 -7.25 0.56 -11.45
N LYS A 37 -6.46 1.63 -11.59
CA LYS A 37 -5.41 1.79 -12.62
C LYS A 37 -3.99 1.78 -12.05
N LEU A 38 -3.76 1.27 -10.84
CA LEU A 38 -2.39 1.22 -10.29
C LEU A 38 -1.56 0.20 -11.08
N LYS A 39 -0.67 0.74 -11.92
CA LYS A 39 0.19 -0.02 -12.83
C LYS A 39 1.47 -0.46 -12.13
N LYS A 40 2.07 0.43 -11.34
CA LYS A 40 3.39 0.20 -10.71
C LYS A 40 3.38 0.54 -9.23
N VAL A 41 4.03 -0.32 -8.44
CA VAL A 41 4.37 -0.07 -7.04
C VAL A 41 5.87 -0.21 -6.93
N GLY A 42 6.51 0.85 -6.45
CA GLY A 42 7.95 0.91 -6.32
C GLY A 42 8.52 -0.12 -5.36
N ALA A 43 9.78 -0.48 -5.58
CA ALA A 43 10.50 -1.45 -4.77
C ALA A 43 10.53 -1.02 -3.30
N GLY A 44 10.08 -1.92 -2.42
CA GLY A 44 10.05 -1.69 -0.98
C GLY A 44 9.14 -0.53 -0.55
N ALA A 45 8.12 -0.18 -1.34
CA ALA A 45 7.14 0.86 -0.99
C ALA A 45 6.57 0.66 0.42
N PHE A 46 6.37 -0.58 0.86
CA PHE A 46 5.88 -0.93 2.20
C PHE A 46 6.93 -1.68 3.04
N LYS A 47 8.21 -1.61 2.66
CA LYS A 47 9.28 -2.30 3.38
C LYS A 47 9.44 -1.70 4.79
N LYS A 48 9.58 -2.56 5.80
CA LYS A 48 9.57 -2.20 7.23
C LYS A 48 8.28 -1.51 7.71
N ALA A 49 7.17 -1.61 6.96
CA ALA A 49 5.84 -1.25 7.46
C ALA A 49 5.33 -2.30 8.48
N ASN A 50 4.19 -2.02 9.11
CA ASN A 50 3.59 -2.93 10.08
C ASN A 50 3.27 -4.30 9.46
N LYS A 51 3.81 -5.39 10.05
CA LYS A 51 3.55 -6.77 9.60
C LYS A 51 2.07 -7.16 9.73
N LYS A 52 1.31 -6.54 10.64
CA LYS A 52 -0.12 -6.78 10.87
C LYS A 52 -1.05 -5.90 10.01
N MET A 53 -0.53 -5.17 9.02
CA MET A 53 -1.40 -4.30 8.21
C MET A 53 -2.37 -5.11 7.34
N THR A 54 -3.59 -4.61 7.23
CA THR A 54 -4.65 -5.20 6.39
C THR A 54 -4.80 -4.40 5.09
N VAL A 55 -4.85 -5.09 3.95
CA VAL A 55 -5.03 -4.46 2.63
C VAL A 55 -6.42 -4.76 2.09
N LYS A 56 -7.28 -3.74 2.04
CA LYS A 56 -8.57 -3.78 1.35
C LYS A 56 -8.40 -3.24 -0.06
N ALA A 57 -8.63 -4.08 -1.04
CA ALA A 57 -8.55 -3.75 -2.46
C ALA A 57 -9.71 -4.40 -3.21
N PRO A 58 -10.10 -3.88 -4.39
CA PRO A 58 -11.13 -4.51 -5.22
C PRO A 58 -10.73 -5.94 -5.61
N LYS A 59 -11.68 -6.88 -5.57
CA LYS A 59 -11.46 -8.34 -5.72
C LYS A 59 -10.52 -8.70 -6.88
N LYS A 60 -10.69 -8.05 -8.04
CA LYS A 60 -9.86 -8.28 -9.26
C LYS A 60 -8.38 -7.88 -9.09
N LEU A 61 -8.08 -6.87 -8.28
CA LEU A 61 -6.73 -6.32 -8.13
C LEU A 61 -6.12 -6.63 -6.76
N GLN A 62 -6.90 -7.19 -5.83
CA GLN A 62 -6.45 -7.55 -4.48
C GLN A 62 -5.26 -8.51 -4.51
N LYS A 63 -5.27 -9.54 -5.37
CA LYS A 63 -4.13 -10.45 -5.53
C LYS A 63 -2.88 -9.72 -6.05
N LYS A 64 -3.04 -8.86 -7.08
CA LYS A 64 -1.94 -8.07 -7.66
C LYS A 64 -1.32 -7.13 -6.63
N TYR A 65 -2.15 -6.35 -5.91
CA TYR A 65 -1.66 -5.42 -4.90
C TYR A 65 -1.10 -6.11 -3.67
N LYS A 66 -1.71 -7.21 -3.20
CA LYS A 66 -1.15 -8.00 -2.08
C LYS A 66 0.24 -8.53 -2.41
N LYS A 67 0.47 -9.00 -3.65
CA LYS A 67 1.81 -9.39 -4.14
C LYS A 67 2.77 -8.19 -4.19
N LEU A 68 2.32 -7.05 -4.70
CA LEU A 68 3.14 -5.83 -4.81
C LEU A 68 3.51 -5.20 -3.45
N ILE A 69 2.66 -5.38 -2.43
CA ILE A 69 2.87 -4.85 -1.07
C ILE A 69 3.71 -5.81 -0.22
N LYS A 70 3.62 -7.11 -0.46
CA LYS A 70 4.47 -8.13 0.19
C LYS A 70 5.88 -8.22 -0.41
N LYS A 71 6.12 -7.59 -1.56
CA LYS A 71 7.43 -7.53 -2.24
C LYS A 71 8.33 -6.47 -1.58
#